data_AF-A0A453F079-F1
#
_entry.id   AF-A0A453F079-F1
#
_cell.length_a   1.000
_cell.length_b   1.000
_cell.length_c   1.000
_cell.angle_alpha   90.00
_cell.angle_beta   90.00
_cell.angle_gamma   90.00
#
_symmetry.space_group_name_H-M   'P 1'
#
loop_
_entity.id
_entity.type
_entity.pdbx_description
1 polymer ?
#
loop_
_entity_poly.entity_id
_entity_poly.type
_entity_poly.pdbx_seq_one_letter_code
_entity_poly.pdbx_strand_id
1 'polypeptide(L)'
;MAAGILVDFPSMGSACFFPSLESLLRDSTSRFLAAVSAAPDPDLTNFRSLFSRVLTTYPDPPLEAVWFFSALTFHDAPDDLRSILHLLSAFTASSPAAAKPLALLAPVVSELFHSAKPRREIEALVEAVLSYISICSSRPAGGEVNADAGRLLPGFGELVKVWSVRNSKDRCPFQVLFPLVGDEARRELMKDGCSVTFLAGVVVAEAFLLRLCLKVQGVAGVPRSELQKELRIWAVSSISVFQNQQFFGVLLNMLVNPPLPVYSLLSADDEILVRDVLYDALILVDYSFLNGAEVDQADSSLLPIFVSRLVITLDAINDARAKGDQGRAMSFINAFSTSNIPVYLARWAARQAGTDQLGKPIAITPQAFLKWLVDLEDKGLTVFGENCSRIRERLMHDDAKNDYHYQSRMGHSDADLFFIDKQSHQEGMHTEGGEDEEAVEMETADNAFMAAAQSMKVTANGIRKRKECGSEDAAVVKFVKYKAEDSSVKDYFLSAATNGMSSGSEVENPQSDDEMEETA
;
A
#
# COMPACT_ATOMS: atom_id res chain seq x y z
N MET A 1 8.32 11.38 -63.34
CA MET A 1 8.35 9.94 -62.97
C MET A 1 8.72 9.86 -61.51
N ALA A 2 7.74 9.61 -60.64
CA ALA A 2 7.95 9.29 -59.23
C ALA A 2 6.97 8.17 -58.92
N ALA A 3 7.50 6.98 -58.66
CA ALA A 3 6.73 5.78 -58.38
C ALA A 3 6.22 5.85 -56.93
N GLY A 4 4.92 6.10 -56.76
CA GLY A 4 4.24 5.92 -55.49
C GLY A 4 4.07 4.42 -55.24
N ILE A 5 4.67 3.92 -54.15
CA ILE A 5 4.36 2.58 -53.64
C ILE A 5 3.03 2.72 -52.92
N LEU A 6 1.95 2.42 -53.64
CA LEU A 6 0.63 2.17 -53.08
C LEU A 6 0.73 0.87 -52.29
N VAL A 7 0.86 0.96 -50.96
CA VAL A 7 0.69 -0.21 -50.10
C VAL A 7 -0.81 -0.47 -50.05
N ASP A 8 -1.28 -1.34 -50.95
CA ASP A 8 -2.64 -1.86 -50.93
C ASP A 8 -2.90 -2.55 -49.59
N PHE A 9 -3.75 -1.95 -48.77
CA PHE A 9 -4.38 -2.66 -47.66
C PHE A 9 -5.37 -3.66 -48.28
N PRO A 10 -5.23 -4.98 -48.06
CA PRO A 10 -6.19 -5.92 -48.59
C PRO A 10 -7.53 -5.67 -47.91
N SER A 11 -8.51 -5.28 -48.73
CA SER A 11 -9.95 -5.40 -48.50
C SER A 11 -10.26 -6.63 -47.63
N MET A 12 -10.62 -6.38 -46.36
CA MET A 12 -11.06 -7.42 -45.42
C MET A 12 -12.50 -7.83 -45.71
N GLY A 13 -12.70 -8.41 -46.90
CA GLY A 13 -13.87 -9.17 -47.29
C GLY A 13 -13.63 -10.67 -47.11
N SER A 14 -13.20 -11.10 -45.92
CA SER A 14 -13.27 -12.51 -45.51
C SER A 14 -13.15 -12.59 -43.99
N ALA A 15 -14.10 -13.31 -43.40
CA ALA A 15 -14.18 -13.59 -41.98
C ALA A 15 -12.80 -13.91 -41.40
N CYS A 16 -12.28 -13.02 -40.55
CA CYS A 16 -11.15 -13.36 -39.73
C CYS A 16 -11.64 -14.40 -38.71
N PHE A 17 -11.46 -15.68 -39.03
CA PHE A 17 -11.56 -16.77 -38.08
C PHE A 17 -10.37 -16.66 -37.13
N PHE A 18 -10.47 -15.77 -36.15
CA PHE A 18 -9.57 -15.83 -35.01
C PHE A 18 -10.01 -17.01 -34.14
N PRO A 19 -9.16 -18.04 -33.94
CA PRO A 19 -9.50 -19.17 -33.09
C PRO A 19 -9.68 -18.79 -31.61
N SER A 20 -9.13 -17.64 -31.18
CA SER A 20 -9.29 -17.09 -29.82
C SER A 20 -9.06 -15.57 -29.78
N LEU A 21 -9.58 -14.89 -28.74
CA LEU A 21 -9.33 -13.47 -28.47
C LEU A 21 -7.83 -13.15 -28.33
N GLU A 22 -7.08 -14.07 -27.72
CA GLU A 22 -5.62 -13.96 -27.57
C GLU A 22 -4.91 -13.86 -28.94
N SER A 23 -5.30 -14.72 -29.89
CA SER A 23 -4.71 -14.70 -31.24
C SER A 23 -5.00 -13.40 -31.99
N LEU A 24 -6.21 -12.86 -31.80
CA LEU A 24 -6.63 -11.57 -32.34
C LEU A 24 -5.83 -10.41 -31.73
N LEU A 25 -5.70 -10.38 -30.40
CA LEU A 25 -4.95 -9.35 -29.69
C LEU A 25 -3.49 -9.32 -30.15
N ARG A 26 -2.84 -10.48 -30.19
CA ARG A 26 -1.44 -10.58 -30.60
C ARG A 26 -1.20 -10.06 -32.03
N ASP A 27 -2.01 -10.50 -33.00
CA ASP A 27 -1.91 -10.04 -34.39
C ASP A 27 -2.19 -8.53 -34.48
N SER A 28 -3.25 -8.05 -33.81
CA SER A 28 -3.62 -6.63 -33.81
C SER A 28 -2.55 -5.74 -33.20
N THR A 29 -1.97 -6.14 -32.07
CA THR A 29 -0.85 -5.43 -31.42
C THR A 29 0.36 -5.36 -32.34
N SER A 30 0.75 -6.46 -32.96
CA SER A 30 1.91 -6.48 -33.87
C SER A 30 1.72 -5.54 -35.08
N ARG A 31 0.53 -5.55 -35.68
CA ARG A 31 0.20 -4.69 -36.83
C ARG A 31 0.07 -3.23 -36.42
N PHE A 32 -0.47 -2.96 -35.24
CA PHE A 32 -0.53 -1.62 -34.68
C PHE A 32 0.88 -1.03 -34.51
N LEU A 33 1.79 -1.78 -33.86
CA LEU A 33 3.16 -1.32 -33.63
C LEU A 33 3.91 -1.09 -34.96
N ALA A 34 3.70 -1.96 -35.95
CA ALA A 34 4.24 -1.77 -37.29
C ALA A 34 3.68 -0.52 -37.99
N ALA A 35 2.38 -0.26 -37.88
CA ALA A 35 1.72 0.90 -38.49
C ALA A 35 2.21 2.22 -37.88
N VAL A 36 2.27 2.33 -36.55
CA VAL A 36 2.75 3.52 -35.84
C VAL A 36 4.25 3.76 -36.08
N SER A 37 5.03 2.70 -36.30
CA SER A 37 6.45 2.84 -36.66
C SER A 37 6.65 3.28 -38.11
N ALA A 38 5.72 2.94 -39.01
CA ALA A 38 5.84 3.23 -40.44
C ALA A 38 5.34 4.63 -40.80
N ALA A 39 4.36 5.17 -40.08
CA ALA A 39 3.76 6.47 -40.33
C ALA A 39 3.45 7.22 -39.02
N PRO A 40 3.59 8.56 -38.99
CA PRO A 40 3.28 9.35 -37.79
C PRO A 40 1.80 9.31 -37.41
N ASP A 41 0.90 9.28 -38.40
CA ASP A 41 -0.55 9.22 -38.22
C ASP A 41 -1.14 8.03 -39.02
N PRO A 42 -1.05 6.80 -38.51
CA PRO A 42 -1.60 5.63 -39.18
C PRO A 42 -3.13 5.62 -39.14
N ASP A 43 -3.78 5.11 -40.19
CA ASP A 43 -5.24 4.86 -40.16
C ASP A 43 -5.55 3.65 -39.27
N LEU A 44 -6.23 3.91 -38.15
CA LEU A 44 -6.60 2.92 -37.14
C LEU A 44 -8.08 2.50 -37.21
N THR A 45 -8.84 2.97 -38.21
CA THR A 45 -10.30 2.80 -38.30
C THR A 45 -10.71 1.32 -38.31
N ASN A 46 -9.95 0.48 -39.01
CA ASN A 46 -10.21 -0.96 -39.09
C ASN A 46 -10.04 -1.66 -37.73
N PHE A 47 -9.04 -1.27 -36.93
CA PHE A 47 -8.88 -1.81 -35.57
C PHE A 47 -10.05 -1.40 -34.69
N ARG A 48 -10.55 -0.16 -34.81
CA ARG A 48 -11.67 0.31 -34.00
C ARG A 48 -12.97 -0.42 -34.29
N SER A 49 -13.32 -0.58 -35.57
CA SER A 49 -14.56 -1.28 -35.94
C SER A 49 -14.54 -2.73 -35.43
N LEU A 50 -13.38 -3.37 -35.53
CA LEU A 50 -13.17 -4.72 -35.04
C LEU A 50 -13.29 -4.81 -33.51
N PHE A 51 -12.53 -4.00 -32.76
CA PHE A 51 -12.53 -4.06 -31.30
C PHE A 51 -13.82 -3.51 -30.68
N SER A 52 -14.48 -2.54 -31.31
CA SER A 52 -15.82 -2.10 -30.90
C SER A 52 -16.81 -3.26 -30.94
N ARG A 53 -16.80 -4.08 -32.01
CA ARG A 53 -17.63 -5.29 -32.11
C ARG A 53 -17.24 -6.35 -31.07
N VAL A 54 -15.95 -6.52 -30.79
CA VAL A 54 -15.49 -7.43 -29.73
C VAL A 54 -16.05 -6.99 -28.39
N LEU A 55 -15.89 -5.72 -28.03
CA LEU A 55 -16.33 -5.18 -26.74
C LEU A 55 -17.86 -5.25 -26.57
N THR A 56 -18.65 -5.11 -27.63
CA THR A 56 -20.11 -5.27 -27.54
C THR A 56 -20.56 -6.73 -27.48
N THR A 57 -19.68 -7.69 -27.80
CA THR A 57 -20.00 -9.13 -27.73
C THR A 57 -19.85 -9.68 -26.30
N TYR A 58 -19.00 -9.07 -25.47
CA TYR A 58 -18.76 -9.51 -24.09
C TYR A 58 -19.48 -8.61 -23.08
N PRO A 59 -20.29 -9.17 -22.14
CA PRO A 59 -20.91 -8.37 -21.08
C PRO A 59 -19.89 -7.82 -20.08
N ASP A 60 -18.76 -8.51 -19.90
CA ASP A 60 -17.59 -8.05 -19.16
C ASP A 60 -16.33 -8.26 -20.02
N PRO A 61 -15.94 -7.30 -20.88
CA PRO A 61 -14.88 -7.51 -21.86
C PRO A 61 -13.50 -7.65 -21.20
N PRO A 62 -12.62 -8.56 -21.63
CA PRO A 62 -11.30 -8.75 -21.03
C PRO A 62 -10.46 -7.46 -20.98
N LEU A 63 -9.62 -7.34 -19.94
CA LEU A 63 -8.84 -6.13 -19.66
C LEU A 63 -8.01 -5.70 -20.87
N GLU A 64 -7.38 -6.66 -21.53
CA GLU A 64 -6.49 -6.45 -22.67
C GLU A 64 -7.24 -5.91 -23.89
N ALA A 65 -8.47 -6.37 -24.12
CA ALA A 65 -9.32 -5.88 -25.21
C ALA A 65 -9.74 -4.42 -24.96
N VAL A 66 -10.11 -4.09 -23.72
CA VAL A 66 -10.43 -2.71 -23.32
C VAL A 66 -9.20 -1.82 -23.47
N TRP A 67 -8.04 -2.25 -22.96
CA TRP A 67 -6.78 -1.50 -23.09
C TRP A 67 -6.38 -1.24 -24.54
N PHE A 68 -6.44 -2.26 -25.41
CA PHE A 68 -6.10 -2.07 -26.81
C PHE A 68 -7.06 -1.07 -27.47
N PHE A 69 -8.36 -1.20 -27.25
CA PHE A 69 -9.34 -0.26 -27.79
C PHE A 69 -9.14 1.18 -27.27
N SER A 70 -8.87 1.34 -25.97
CA SER A 70 -8.57 2.64 -25.39
C SER A 70 -7.30 3.27 -25.96
N ALA A 71 -6.29 2.47 -26.32
CA ALA A 71 -5.09 2.98 -27.00
C ALA A 71 -5.46 3.55 -28.38
N LEU A 72 -6.33 2.87 -29.15
CA LEU A 72 -6.77 3.39 -30.45
C LEU A 72 -7.44 4.77 -30.33
N THR A 73 -8.21 5.01 -29.27
CA THR A 73 -8.86 6.31 -29.02
C THR A 73 -7.84 7.36 -28.56
N PHE A 74 -6.88 6.98 -27.70
CA PHE A 74 -5.83 7.89 -27.24
C PHE A 74 -4.93 8.39 -28.36
N HIS A 75 -4.58 7.51 -29.31
CA HIS A 75 -3.68 7.89 -30.40
C HIS A 75 -4.29 8.95 -31.34
N ASP A 76 -5.61 9.06 -31.43
CA ASP A 76 -6.27 10.17 -32.16
C ASP A 76 -6.27 11.48 -31.38
N ALA A 77 -6.46 11.38 -30.07
CA ALA A 77 -6.58 12.53 -29.18
C ALA A 77 -5.65 12.38 -27.95
N PRO A 78 -4.33 12.54 -28.16
CA PRO A 78 -3.29 12.45 -27.12
C PRO A 78 -3.58 13.17 -25.80
N ASP A 79 -4.20 14.33 -25.88
CA ASP A 79 -4.28 15.25 -24.76
C ASP A 79 -5.57 15.09 -23.96
N ASP A 80 -6.50 14.24 -24.41
CA ASP A 80 -7.82 14.06 -23.81
C ASP A 80 -7.88 12.86 -22.83
N LEU A 81 -7.06 12.96 -21.78
CA LEU A 81 -7.01 11.96 -20.71
C LEU A 81 -8.34 11.82 -19.95
N ARG A 82 -9.19 12.86 -19.95
CA ARG A 82 -10.51 12.80 -19.31
C ARG A 82 -11.44 11.86 -20.06
N SER A 83 -11.48 11.96 -21.38
CA SER A 83 -12.27 11.05 -22.21
C SER A 83 -11.82 9.60 -22.06
N ILE A 84 -10.51 9.35 -21.91
CA ILE A 84 -9.99 7.99 -21.64
C ILE A 84 -10.40 7.50 -20.27
N LEU A 85 -10.27 8.32 -19.23
CA LEU A 85 -10.71 7.97 -17.88
C LEU A 85 -12.22 7.63 -17.87
N HIS A 86 -13.04 8.41 -18.59
CA HIS A 86 -14.47 8.15 -18.73
C HIS A 86 -14.76 6.87 -19.51
N LEU A 87 -14.00 6.60 -20.58
CA LEU A 87 -14.14 5.37 -21.36
C LEU A 87 -13.82 4.14 -20.51
N LEU A 88 -12.71 4.16 -19.76
CA LEU A 88 -12.28 3.06 -18.89
C LEU A 88 -13.26 2.83 -17.73
N SER A 89 -13.80 3.90 -17.16
CA SER A 89 -14.81 3.78 -16.10
C SER A 89 -16.13 3.22 -16.62
N ALA A 90 -16.53 3.56 -17.86
CA ALA A 90 -17.73 3.01 -18.49
C ALA A 90 -17.64 1.49 -18.69
N PHE A 91 -16.47 0.97 -19.11
CA PHE A 91 -16.26 -0.47 -19.29
C PHE A 91 -16.22 -1.28 -17.99
N THR A 92 -16.22 -0.63 -16.83
CA THR A 92 -16.09 -1.29 -15.53
C THR A 92 -17.20 -0.94 -14.53
N ALA A 93 -18.21 -0.18 -15.00
CA ALA A 93 -19.40 0.11 -14.22
C ALA A 93 -20.12 -1.17 -13.74
N SER A 94 -20.10 -2.23 -14.56
CA SER A 94 -20.70 -3.54 -14.27
C SER A 94 -19.74 -4.55 -13.61
N SER A 95 -18.45 -4.23 -13.47
CA SER A 95 -17.46 -5.19 -12.94
C SER A 95 -17.70 -5.46 -11.44
N PRO A 96 -17.89 -6.72 -11.02
CA PRO A 96 -18.19 -7.05 -9.63
C PRO A 96 -17.00 -6.83 -8.70
N ALA A 97 -15.77 -7.00 -9.19
CA ALA A 97 -14.55 -6.83 -8.41
C ALA A 97 -13.86 -5.49 -8.69
N ALA A 98 -13.14 -4.97 -7.69
CA ALA A 98 -12.37 -3.72 -7.78
C ALA A 98 -11.11 -3.83 -8.66
N ALA A 99 -10.52 -5.03 -8.77
CA ALA A 99 -9.20 -5.21 -9.39
C ALA A 99 -9.13 -4.74 -10.85
N LYS A 100 -10.08 -5.16 -11.69
CA LYS A 100 -10.12 -4.79 -13.10
C LYS A 100 -10.29 -3.27 -13.34
N PRO A 101 -11.25 -2.56 -12.70
CA PRO A 101 -11.35 -1.11 -12.78
C PRO A 101 -10.05 -0.39 -12.40
N LEU A 102 -9.39 -0.83 -11.34
CA LEU A 102 -8.13 -0.25 -10.88
C LEU A 102 -6.99 -0.50 -11.87
N ALA A 103 -6.84 -1.75 -12.33
CA ALA A 103 -5.80 -2.14 -13.28
C ALA A 103 -5.94 -1.37 -14.62
N LEU A 104 -7.17 -1.11 -15.06
CA LEU A 104 -7.41 -0.37 -16.30
C LEU A 104 -6.88 1.06 -16.29
N LEU A 105 -6.65 1.67 -15.12
CA LEU A 105 -6.14 3.05 -14.99
C LEU A 105 -4.65 3.20 -15.35
N ALA A 106 -3.90 2.10 -15.51
CA ALA A 106 -2.45 2.18 -15.73
C ALA A 106 -2.03 3.17 -16.84
N PRO A 107 -2.67 3.16 -18.03
CA PRO A 107 -2.30 4.09 -19.09
C PRO A 107 -2.55 5.55 -18.71
N VAL A 108 -3.67 5.84 -18.04
CA VAL A 108 -3.99 7.22 -17.61
C VAL A 108 -2.96 7.72 -16.59
N VAL A 109 -2.56 6.89 -15.63
CA VAL A 109 -1.56 7.26 -14.62
C VAL A 109 -0.19 7.46 -15.26
N SER A 110 0.21 6.59 -16.19
CA SER A 110 1.44 6.73 -16.97
C SER A 110 1.47 8.03 -17.75
N GLU A 111 0.40 8.35 -18.47
CA GLU A 111 0.33 9.58 -19.27
C GLU A 111 0.28 10.82 -18.39
N LEU A 112 -0.35 10.77 -17.22
CA LEU A 112 -0.29 11.87 -16.24
C LEU A 112 1.14 12.13 -15.74
N PHE A 113 1.93 11.08 -15.54
CA PHE A 113 3.34 11.22 -15.17
C PHE A 113 4.17 11.87 -16.30
N HIS A 114 3.94 11.47 -17.56
CA HIS A 114 4.68 12.00 -18.72
C HIS A 114 4.13 13.34 -19.24
N SER A 115 2.99 13.80 -18.70
CA SER A 115 2.28 14.96 -19.21
C SER A 115 3.08 16.26 -19.04
N ALA A 116 3.16 17.04 -20.12
CA ALA A 116 3.66 18.42 -20.09
C ALA A 116 2.59 19.46 -19.71
N LYS A 117 1.41 19.00 -19.29
CA LYS A 117 0.29 19.88 -18.92
C LYS A 117 0.62 20.77 -17.71
N PRO A 118 -0.10 21.89 -17.54
CA PRO A 118 0.03 22.70 -16.34
C PRO A 118 -0.20 21.85 -15.09
N ARG A 119 0.69 22.01 -14.11
CA ARG A 119 0.68 21.27 -12.85
C ARG A 119 -0.70 21.19 -12.18
N ARG A 120 -1.44 22.31 -12.13
CA ARG A 120 -2.79 22.36 -11.53
C ARG A 120 -3.76 21.40 -12.22
N GLU A 121 -3.64 21.22 -13.54
CA GLU A 121 -4.46 20.29 -14.30
C GLU A 121 -4.07 18.85 -13.99
N ILE A 122 -2.76 18.56 -13.93
CA ILE A 122 -2.24 17.24 -13.53
C ILE A 122 -2.74 16.87 -12.13
N GLU A 123 -2.61 17.79 -11.16
CA GLU A 123 -3.08 17.58 -9.79
C GLU A 123 -4.59 17.31 -9.72
N ALA A 124 -5.41 18.03 -10.48
CA ALA A 124 -6.85 17.82 -10.53
C ALA A 124 -7.20 16.45 -11.14
N LEU A 125 -6.50 16.03 -12.20
CA LEU A 125 -6.72 14.73 -12.83
C LEU A 125 -6.25 13.58 -11.95
N VAL A 126 -5.10 13.70 -11.28
CA VAL A 126 -4.63 12.71 -10.31
C VAL A 126 -5.60 12.58 -9.15
N GLU A 127 -6.17 13.69 -8.66
CA GLU A 127 -7.22 13.65 -7.62
C GLU A 127 -8.49 12.94 -8.11
N ALA A 128 -8.89 13.14 -9.36
CA ALA A 128 -10.00 12.40 -9.96
C ALA A 128 -9.71 10.89 -10.06
N VAL A 129 -8.48 10.51 -10.43
CA VAL A 129 -8.04 9.11 -10.45
C VAL A 129 -8.09 8.50 -9.04
N LEU A 130 -7.56 9.19 -8.02
CA LEU A 130 -7.59 8.69 -6.64
C LEU A 130 -9.02 8.62 -6.08
N SER A 131 -9.88 9.57 -6.44
CA SER A 131 -11.30 9.52 -6.11
C SER A 131 -11.98 8.30 -6.73
N TYR A 132 -11.66 7.99 -7.99
CA TYR A 132 -12.15 6.80 -8.65
C TYR A 132 -11.60 5.51 -8.02
N ILE A 133 -10.32 5.48 -7.62
CA ILE A 133 -9.72 4.36 -6.86
C ILE A 133 -10.48 4.15 -5.54
N SER A 134 -10.76 5.22 -4.79
CA SER A 134 -11.55 5.17 -3.56
C SER A 134 -12.95 4.58 -3.79
N ILE A 135 -13.66 5.04 -4.83
CA ILE A 135 -14.97 4.51 -5.20
C ILE A 135 -14.88 3.00 -5.52
N CYS A 136 -13.88 2.58 -6.29
CA CYS A 136 -13.70 1.17 -6.62
C CYS A 136 -13.36 0.31 -5.40
N SER A 137 -12.62 0.86 -4.44
CA SER A 137 -12.18 0.16 -3.22
C SER A 137 -13.34 -0.12 -2.25
N SER A 138 -14.46 0.60 -2.38
CA SER A 138 -15.69 0.31 -1.62
C SER A 138 -16.46 -0.93 -2.10
N ARG A 139 -16.07 -1.50 -3.26
CA ARG A 139 -16.72 -2.71 -3.80
C ARG A 139 -16.32 -3.93 -2.96
N PRO A 140 -17.25 -4.85 -2.67
CA PRO A 140 -16.91 -6.08 -1.96
C PRO A 140 -15.86 -6.87 -2.74
N ALA A 141 -14.93 -7.50 -2.02
CA ALA A 141 -14.03 -8.48 -2.61
C ALA A 141 -14.91 -9.60 -3.19
N GLY A 142 -15.08 -9.60 -4.51
CA GLY A 142 -15.95 -10.55 -5.20
C GLY A 142 -15.58 -11.99 -4.82
N GLY A 143 -16.60 -12.80 -4.49
CA GLY A 143 -16.42 -14.23 -4.28
C GLY A 143 -15.79 -14.90 -5.50
N GLU A 144 -15.01 -15.95 -5.25
CA GLU A 144 -14.17 -16.69 -6.20
C GLU A 144 -14.76 -16.76 -7.62
N VAL A 145 -14.35 -15.81 -8.47
CA VAL A 145 -14.45 -15.97 -9.91
C VAL A 145 -13.26 -16.83 -10.32
N ASN A 146 -13.51 -17.90 -11.08
CA ASN A 146 -12.55 -18.88 -11.60
C ASN A 146 -11.09 -18.37 -11.62
N ALA A 147 -10.16 -19.14 -11.07
CA ALA A 147 -8.75 -18.78 -10.90
C ALA A 147 -8.04 -18.27 -12.19
N ASP A 148 -8.54 -18.66 -13.37
CA ASP A 148 -8.04 -18.20 -14.68
C ASP A 148 -8.60 -16.84 -15.14
N ALA A 149 -9.76 -16.41 -14.62
CA ALA A 149 -10.38 -15.13 -14.98
C ALA A 149 -9.69 -13.92 -14.32
N GLY A 150 -8.83 -14.17 -13.33
CA GLY A 150 -8.06 -13.14 -12.61
C GLY A 150 -6.63 -12.94 -13.11
N ARG A 151 -6.20 -13.65 -14.17
CA ARG A 151 -4.84 -13.57 -14.71
C ARG A 151 -4.80 -12.77 -16.01
N LEU A 152 -3.67 -12.10 -16.25
CA LEU A 152 -3.40 -11.42 -17.50
C LEU A 152 -3.21 -12.43 -18.63
N LEU A 153 -3.74 -12.11 -19.80
CA LEU A 153 -3.60 -12.95 -21.00
C LEU A 153 -2.13 -13.04 -21.44
N PRO A 154 -1.71 -14.18 -22.02
CA PRO A 154 -0.40 -14.30 -22.64
C PRO A 154 -0.18 -13.19 -23.68
N GLY A 155 1.01 -12.59 -23.67
CA GLY A 155 1.32 -11.46 -24.56
C GLY A 155 0.93 -10.07 -24.04
N PHE A 156 0.48 -9.95 -22.78
CA PHE A 156 0.29 -8.67 -22.10
C PHE A 156 1.48 -7.69 -22.26
N GLY A 157 2.72 -8.21 -22.24
CA GLY A 157 3.92 -7.40 -22.47
C GLY A 157 3.97 -6.70 -23.84
N GLU A 158 3.39 -7.28 -24.89
CA GLU A 158 3.26 -6.62 -26.19
C GLU A 158 2.23 -5.48 -26.14
N LEU A 159 1.17 -5.64 -25.35
CA LEU A 159 0.18 -4.58 -25.14
C LEU A 159 0.76 -3.40 -24.34
N VAL A 160 1.67 -3.65 -23.41
CA VAL A 160 2.42 -2.58 -22.73
C VAL A 160 3.24 -1.75 -23.73
N LYS A 161 3.78 -2.37 -24.78
CA LYS A 161 4.51 -1.64 -25.83
C LYS A 161 3.61 -0.66 -26.57
N VAL A 162 2.35 -1.01 -26.86
CA VAL A 162 1.36 -0.14 -27.53
C VAL A 162 1.26 1.21 -26.83
N TRP A 163 1.16 1.21 -25.51
CA TRP A 163 1.08 2.44 -24.70
C TRP A 163 2.43 3.14 -24.56
N SER A 164 3.53 2.39 -24.60
CA SER A 164 4.87 2.94 -24.41
C SER A 164 5.46 3.60 -25.66
N VAL A 165 4.92 3.35 -26.87
CA VAL A 165 5.54 3.76 -28.15
C VAL A 165 5.91 5.24 -28.21
N ARG A 166 5.06 6.12 -27.66
CA ARG A 166 5.28 7.59 -27.74
C ARG A 166 6.40 8.07 -26.83
N ASN A 167 6.62 7.36 -25.72
CA ASN A 167 7.54 7.73 -24.65
C ASN A 167 8.78 6.80 -24.60
N SER A 168 8.86 5.77 -25.46
CA SER A 168 9.97 4.81 -25.49
C SER A 168 11.21 5.39 -26.19
N LYS A 169 11.97 6.22 -25.46
CA LYS A 169 13.33 6.63 -25.84
C LYS A 169 14.35 5.64 -25.28
N ASP A 170 14.40 4.43 -25.85
CA ASP A 170 15.26 3.29 -25.45
C ASP A 170 15.00 2.65 -24.08
N ARG A 171 13.95 3.08 -23.37
CA ARG A 171 13.57 2.50 -22.08
C ARG A 171 12.77 1.22 -22.24
N CYS A 172 12.86 0.35 -21.24
CA CYS A 172 11.97 -0.81 -21.13
C CYS A 172 10.49 -0.33 -21.14
N PRO A 173 9.59 -0.93 -21.94
CA PRO A 173 8.18 -0.54 -21.99
C PRO A 173 7.50 -0.52 -20.61
N PHE A 174 7.80 -1.49 -19.75
CA PHE A 174 7.27 -1.50 -18.38
C PHE A 174 7.80 -0.36 -17.51
N GLN A 175 9.01 0.14 -17.77
CA GLN A 175 9.54 1.32 -17.07
C GLN A 175 8.91 2.62 -17.57
N VAL A 176 8.46 2.65 -18.83
CA VAL A 176 7.68 3.75 -19.38
C VAL A 176 6.27 3.74 -18.80
N LEU A 177 5.59 2.59 -18.79
CA LEU A 177 4.22 2.51 -18.29
C LEU A 177 4.12 2.61 -16.75
N PHE A 178 5.13 2.12 -16.03
CA PHE A 178 5.20 2.12 -14.57
C PHE A 178 6.51 2.77 -14.07
N PRO A 179 6.61 4.10 -14.14
CA PRO A 179 7.83 4.83 -13.82
C PRO A 179 8.12 4.97 -12.33
N LEU A 180 7.11 4.97 -11.45
CA LEU A 180 7.25 5.22 -10.00
C LEU A 180 7.27 3.95 -9.15
N VAL A 181 7.14 2.75 -9.73
CA VAL A 181 7.31 1.49 -8.99
C VAL A 181 8.72 0.91 -9.12
N GLY A 182 9.10 0.05 -8.19
CA GLY A 182 10.42 -0.60 -8.17
C GLY A 182 10.60 -1.65 -9.27
N ASP A 183 11.86 -2.04 -9.53
CA ASP A 183 12.18 -3.06 -10.53
C ASP A 183 11.57 -4.43 -10.21
N GLU A 184 11.39 -4.76 -8.94
CA GLU A 184 10.81 -6.04 -8.54
C GLU A 184 9.33 -6.15 -8.95
N ALA A 185 8.55 -5.09 -8.74
CA ALA A 185 7.17 -5.03 -9.21
C ALA A 185 7.09 -5.12 -10.74
N ARG A 186 8.01 -4.45 -11.46
CA ARG A 186 8.10 -4.56 -12.92
C ARG A 186 8.45 -5.97 -13.38
N ARG A 187 9.40 -6.64 -12.73
CA ARG A 187 9.75 -8.03 -13.06
C ARG A 187 8.57 -8.98 -12.84
N GLU A 188 7.79 -8.76 -11.78
CA GLU A 188 6.60 -9.56 -11.53
C GLU A 188 5.53 -9.38 -12.62
N LEU A 189 5.34 -8.15 -13.11
CA LEU A 189 4.44 -7.88 -14.24
C LEU A 189 4.90 -8.50 -15.58
N MET A 190 6.20 -8.77 -15.72
CA MET A 190 6.75 -9.42 -16.92
C MET A 190 6.56 -10.94 -16.91
N LYS A 191 6.18 -11.54 -15.77
CA LYS A 191 5.93 -12.98 -15.69
C LYS A 191 4.60 -13.34 -16.35
N ASP A 192 4.61 -14.41 -17.13
CA ASP A 192 3.39 -14.96 -17.71
C ASP A 192 2.43 -15.41 -16.59
N GLY A 193 1.16 -15.03 -16.72
CA GLY A 193 0.13 -15.36 -15.73
C GLY A 193 0.09 -14.46 -14.49
N CYS A 194 0.75 -13.30 -14.51
CA CYS A 194 0.61 -12.27 -13.49
C CYS A 194 -0.89 -11.93 -13.26
N SER A 195 -1.28 -11.71 -12.01
CA SER A 195 -2.69 -11.46 -11.68
C SER A 195 -3.11 -10.01 -11.95
N VAL A 196 -4.37 -9.84 -12.35
CA VAL A 196 -5.01 -8.52 -12.48
C VAL A 196 -5.05 -7.80 -11.13
N THR A 197 -5.13 -8.55 -10.02
CA THR A 197 -5.07 -8.00 -8.66
C THR A 197 -3.71 -7.39 -8.33
N PHE A 198 -2.61 -8.02 -8.78
CA PHE A 198 -1.28 -7.47 -8.60
C PHE A 198 -1.09 -6.21 -9.46
N LEU A 199 -1.48 -6.25 -10.73
CA LEU A 199 -1.48 -5.07 -11.61
C LEU A 199 -2.29 -3.91 -11.00
N ALA A 200 -3.48 -4.19 -10.45
CA ALA A 200 -4.28 -3.20 -9.75
C ALA A 200 -3.51 -2.56 -8.58
N GLY A 201 -2.82 -3.37 -7.78
CA GLY A 201 -1.97 -2.89 -6.68
C GLY A 201 -0.84 -1.97 -7.17
N VAL A 202 -0.16 -2.34 -8.26
CA VAL A 202 0.87 -1.52 -8.90
C VAL A 202 0.30 -0.18 -9.37
N VAL A 203 -0.86 -0.17 -10.03
CA VAL A 203 -1.49 1.06 -10.54
C VAL A 203 -1.91 1.99 -9.41
N VAL A 204 -2.45 1.45 -8.31
CA VAL A 204 -2.75 2.25 -7.11
C VAL A 204 -1.47 2.82 -6.50
N ALA A 205 -0.37 2.05 -6.49
CA ALA A 205 0.92 2.54 -6.01
C ALA A 205 1.46 3.70 -6.86
N GLU A 206 1.44 3.58 -8.18
CA GLU A 206 1.83 4.64 -9.12
C GLU A 206 1.01 5.93 -8.88
N ALA A 207 -0.33 5.82 -8.83
CA ALA A 207 -1.20 6.98 -8.63
C ALA A 207 -0.98 7.65 -7.27
N PHE A 208 -0.82 6.83 -6.22
CA PHE A 208 -0.54 7.30 -4.87
C PHE A 208 0.81 8.03 -4.79
N LEU A 209 1.87 7.46 -5.35
CA LEU A 209 3.21 8.07 -5.36
C LEU A 209 3.24 9.32 -6.21
N LEU A 210 2.57 9.33 -7.37
CA LEU A 210 2.47 10.51 -8.22
C LEU A 210 1.83 11.67 -7.43
N ARG A 211 0.71 11.42 -6.74
CA ARG A 211 0.07 12.43 -5.91
C ARG A 211 0.96 12.88 -4.75
N LEU A 212 1.64 11.95 -4.10
CA LEU A 212 2.55 12.24 -2.99
C LEU A 212 3.70 13.14 -3.45
N CYS A 213 4.33 12.83 -4.59
CA CYS A 213 5.39 13.64 -5.19
C CYS A 213 4.88 15.04 -5.55
N LEU A 214 3.68 15.15 -6.14
CA LEU A 214 3.06 16.44 -6.40
C LEU A 214 2.85 17.20 -5.09
N LYS A 215 2.28 16.60 -4.05
CA LYS A 215 2.09 17.29 -2.77
C LYS A 215 3.39 17.81 -2.16
N VAL A 216 4.51 17.10 -2.31
CA VAL A 216 5.82 17.59 -1.83
C VAL A 216 6.29 18.82 -2.59
N GLN A 217 6.18 18.81 -3.92
CA GLN A 217 6.61 19.94 -4.76
C GLN A 217 5.70 21.19 -4.66
N GLY A 218 4.45 21.01 -4.24
CA GLY A 218 3.40 22.04 -4.35
C GLY A 218 3.39 23.10 -3.24
N VAL A 219 4.25 22.94 -2.22
CA VAL A 219 4.12 23.67 -0.96
C VAL A 219 5.33 24.59 -0.76
N ALA A 220 5.33 25.72 -1.46
CA ALA A 220 6.32 26.77 -1.23
C ALA A 220 6.01 27.49 0.09
N GLY A 221 6.95 27.47 1.04
CA GLY A 221 6.91 28.29 2.26
C GLY A 221 6.33 27.63 3.53
N VAL A 222 5.89 26.36 3.48
CA VAL A 222 5.49 25.63 4.68
C VAL A 222 6.71 24.99 5.35
N PRO A 223 6.85 25.07 6.67
CA PRO A 223 7.90 24.36 7.39
C PRO A 223 7.88 22.86 7.08
N ARG A 224 9.06 22.28 6.81
CA ARG A 224 9.19 20.87 6.42
C ARG A 224 8.58 19.89 7.44
N SER A 225 8.63 20.23 8.73
CA SER A 225 8.05 19.43 9.82
C SER A 225 6.53 19.47 9.84
N GLU A 226 5.91 20.56 9.41
CA GLU A 226 4.45 20.68 9.25
C GLU A 226 3.98 19.92 8.01
N LEU A 227 4.69 20.11 6.89
CA LEU A 227 4.46 19.35 5.66
C LEU A 227 4.52 17.84 5.90
N GLN A 228 5.54 17.35 6.63
CA GLN A 228 5.64 15.92 6.96
C GLN A 228 4.41 15.40 7.71
N LYS A 229 3.87 16.17 8.66
CA LYS A 229 2.67 15.78 9.42
C LYS A 229 1.44 15.72 8.53
N GLU A 230 1.25 16.71 7.67
CA GLU A 230 0.13 16.73 6.71
C GLU A 230 0.21 15.56 5.73
N LEU A 231 1.40 15.31 5.16
CA LEU A 231 1.64 14.20 4.24
C LEU A 231 1.43 12.86 4.92
N ARG A 232 1.85 12.71 6.18
CA ARG A 232 1.56 11.51 6.98
C ARG A 232 0.07 11.29 7.15
N ILE A 233 -0.69 12.31 7.56
CA ILE A 233 -2.15 12.19 7.73
C ILE A 233 -2.81 11.80 6.41
N TRP A 234 -2.41 12.43 5.30
CA TRP A 234 -2.93 12.13 3.98
C TRP A 234 -2.58 10.70 3.53
N ALA A 235 -1.34 10.26 3.72
CA ALA A 235 -0.89 8.91 3.37
C ALA A 235 -1.67 7.85 4.15
N VAL A 236 -1.78 8.01 5.46
CA VAL A 236 -2.54 7.10 6.34
C VAL A 236 -4.00 7.04 5.93
N SER A 237 -4.62 8.20 5.68
CA SER A 237 -6.02 8.28 5.25
C SER A 237 -6.24 7.58 3.91
N SER A 238 -5.34 7.81 2.94
CA SER A 238 -5.44 7.21 1.61
C SER A 238 -5.29 5.68 1.66
N ILE A 239 -4.29 5.17 2.39
CA ILE A 239 -4.08 3.72 2.55
C ILE A 239 -5.29 3.07 3.24
N SER A 240 -5.85 3.74 4.27
CA SER A 240 -7.04 3.26 4.99
C SER A 240 -8.30 3.20 4.11
N VAL A 241 -8.40 4.09 3.13
CA VAL A 241 -9.52 4.12 2.17
C VAL A 241 -9.34 3.11 1.05
N PHE A 242 -8.13 2.93 0.53
CA PHE A 242 -7.89 2.03 -0.60
C PHE A 242 -7.94 0.55 -0.22
N GLN A 243 -7.53 0.20 1.01
CA GLN A 243 -7.61 -1.16 1.57
C GLN A 243 -7.10 -2.27 0.63
N ASN A 244 -6.11 -1.95 -0.21
CA ASN A 244 -5.59 -2.86 -1.23
C ASN A 244 -4.27 -3.49 -0.76
N GLN A 245 -4.29 -4.79 -0.48
CA GLN A 245 -3.13 -5.54 0.03
C GLN A 245 -1.95 -5.56 -0.96
N GLN A 246 -2.23 -5.68 -2.27
CA GLN A 246 -1.19 -5.70 -3.30
C GLN A 246 -0.48 -4.34 -3.40
N PHE A 247 -1.24 -3.25 -3.36
CA PHE A 247 -0.72 -1.88 -3.25
C PHE A 247 0.18 -1.72 -2.02
N PHE A 248 -0.29 -2.17 -0.85
CA PHE A 248 0.49 -2.10 0.39
C PHE A 248 1.80 -2.88 0.27
N GLY A 249 1.75 -4.10 -0.30
CA GLY A 249 2.93 -4.92 -0.57
C GLY A 249 3.92 -4.26 -1.53
N VAL A 250 3.44 -3.61 -2.60
CA VAL A 250 4.30 -2.87 -3.55
C VAL A 250 5.01 -1.70 -2.84
N LEU A 251 4.30 -0.95 -1.98
CA LEU A 251 4.91 0.12 -1.18
C LEU A 251 6.03 -0.39 -0.27
N LEU A 252 5.78 -1.48 0.46
CA LEU A 252 6.79 -2.11 1.32
C LEU A 252 8.01 -2.56 0.52
N ASN A 253 7.79 -3.22 -0.62
CA ASN A 253 8.87 -3.74 -1.45
C ASN A 253 9.82 -2.63 -1.94
N MET A 254 9.28 -1.48 -2.35
CA MET A 254 10.12 -0.35 -2.75
C MET A 254 10.96 0.21 -1.61
N LEU A 255 10.45 0.19 -0.38
CA LEU A 255 11.23 0.61 0.79
C LEU A 255 12.28 -0.42 1.19
N VAL A 256 11.99 -1.71 1.02
CA VAL A 256 12.99 -2.78 1.18
C VAL A 256 14.12 -2.60 0.17
N ASN A 257 13.84 -2.10 -1.03
CA ASN A 257 14.79 -1.97 -2.14
C ASN A 257 15.12 -0.51 -2.46
N PRO A 258 15.83 0.23 -1.59
CA PRO A 258 16.16 1.62 -1.86
C PRO A 258 17.14 1.75 -3.04
N PRO A 259 17.14 2.91 -3.71
CA PRO A 259 16.29 4.07 -3.44
C PRO A 259 14.90 4.04 -4.11
N LEU A 260 13.98 4.91 -3.66
CA LEU A 260 12.66 5.04 -4.29
C LEU A 260 12.80 5.60 -5.72
N PRO A 261 12.04 5.07 -6.71
CA PRO A 261 12.10 5.49 -8.11
C PRO A 261 11.35 6.81 -8.38
N VAL A 262 11.59 7.84 -7.56
CA VAL A 262 10.89 9.15 -7.64
C VAL A 262 11.79 10.29 -8.11
N TYR A 263 13.07 10.02 -8.42
CA TYR A 263 14.08 11.02 -8.78
C TYR A 263 13.78 11.83 -10.04
N SER A 264 12.90 11.35 -10.92
CA SER A 264 12.42 12.10 -12.07
C SER A 264 11.52 13.28 -11.67
N LEU A 265 10.92 13.23 -10.48
CA LEU A 265 10.03 14.25 -9.94
C LEU A 265 10.67 14.99 -8.76
N LEU A 266 11.40 14.29 -7.89
CA LEU A 266 11.84 14.82 -6.61
C LEU A 266 13.35 14.98 -6.53
N SER A 267 13.77 15.98 -5.74
CA SER A 267 15.16 16.11 -5.29
C SER A 267 15.53 14.97 -4.32
N ALA A 268 16.82 14.74 -4.08
CA ALA A 268 17.26 13.74 -3.12
C ALA A 268 16.75 14.04 -1.69
N ASP A 269 16.69 15.31 -1.30
CA ASP A 269 16.14 15.70 0.00
C ASP A 269 14.64 15.37 0.05
N ASP A 270 13.88 15.71 -0.97
CA ASP A 270 12.44 15.44 -1.02
C ASP A 270 12.11 13.95 -1.05
N GLU A 271 12.98 13.13 -1.66
CA GLU A 271 12.90 11.67 -1.59
C GLU A 271 13.03 11.16 -0.15
N ILE A 272 13.96 11.71 0.65
CA ILE A 272 14.09 11.37 2.07
C ILE A 272 12.81 11.70 2.84
N LEU A 273 12.17 12.84 2.55
CA LEU A 273 10.89 13.20 3.16
C LEU A 273 9.78 12.22 2.79
N VAL A 274 9.68 11.83 1.51
CA VAL A 274 8.72 10.82 1.06
C VAL A 274 8.96 9.49 1.77
N ARG A 275 10.21 9.05 1.86
CA ARG A 275 10.59 7.83 2.60
C ARG A 275 10.17 7.91 4.07
N ASP A 276 10.44 9.03 4.73
CA ASP A 276 10.05 9.27 6.12
C ASP A 276 8.53 9.20 6.31
N VAL A 277 7.75 9.81 5.41
CA VAL A 277 6.28 9.75 5.42
C VAL A 277 5.79 8.31 5.22
N LEU A 278 6.39 7.55 4.31
CA LEU A 278 6.03 6.16 4.05
C LEU A 278 6.37 5.25 5.25
N TYR A 279 7.52 5.44 5.91
CA TYR A 279 7.84 4.71 7.15
C TYR A 279 6.77 4.95 8.22
N ASP A 280 6.41 6.21 8.45
CA ASP A 280 5.38 6.54 9.44
C ASP A 280 4.03 5.92 9.08
N ALA A 281 3.63 5.96 7.81
CA ALA A 281 2.35 5.45 7.35
C ALA A 281 2.26 3.92 7.33
N LEU A 282 3.35 3.22 7.00
CA LEU A 282 3.35 1.75 6.83
C LEU A 282 3.72 1.01 8.12
N ILE A 283 4.48 1.62 9.03
CA ILE A 283 4.94 0.97 10.26
C ILE A 283 4.03 1.30 11.44
N LEU A 284 3.73 2.59 11.67
CA LEU A 284 3.08 3.03 12.91
C LEU A 284 1.56 2.80 12.94
N VAL A 285 0.95 2.46 11.81
CA VAL A 285 -0.51 2.29 11.70
C VAL A 285 -0.86 0.82 11.59
N ASP A 286 -1.84 0.39 12.37
CA ASP A 286 -2.40 -0.95 12.28
C ASP A 286 -3.65 -0.92 11.37
N TYR A 287 -3.51 -1.45 10.16
CA TYR A 287 -4.57 -1.43 9.15
C TYR A 287 -5.46 -2.66 9.27
N SER A 288 -6.77 -2.46 9.40
CA SER A 288 -7.75 -3.55 9.55
C SER A 288 -7.75 -4.54 8.38
N PHE A 289 -7.46 -4.10 7.15
CA PHE A 289 -7.41 -4.98 5.97
C PHE A 289 -6.20 -5.94 5.96
N LEU A 290 -5.24 -5.75 6.87
CA LEU A 290 -4.14 -6.69 7.13
C LEU A 290 -4.47 -7.65 8.29
N ASN A 291 -5.51 -7.34 9.05
CA ASN A 291 -5.95 -8.08 10.22
C ASN A 291 -7.16 -8.93 9.81
N GLY A 292 -6.90 -10.04 9.11
CA GLY A 292 -7.94 -10.98 8.71
C GLY A 292 -8.77 -11.42 9.92
N ALA A 293 -10.10 -11.40 9.78
CA ALA A 293 -11.00 -12.03 10.73
C ALA A 293 -10.67 -13.52 10.80
N GLU A 294 -10.47 -14.01 12.03
CA GLU A 294 -10.07 -15.36 12.40
C GLU A 294 -8.59 -15.72 12.12
N VAL A 295 -7.85 -15.59 13.22
CA VAL A 295 -6.47 -16.01 13.50
C VAL A 295 -6.20 -17.52 13.24
N ASP A 296 -7.19 -18.26 12.72
CA ASP A 296 -7.17 -19.71 12.58
C ASP A 296 -6.67 -20.20 11.21
N GLN A 297 -6.62 -19.35 10.19
CA GLN A 297 -5.95 -19.67 8.92
C GLN A 297 -4.85 -18.64 8.66
N ALA A 298 -3.61 -18.97 9.05
CA ALA A 298 -2.42 -18.23 8.63
C ALA A 298 -2.28 -18.39 7.10
N ASP A 299 -2.99 -17.55 6.35
CA ASP A 299 -2.95 -17.54 4.90
C ASP A 299 -1.53 -17.14 4.47
N SER A 300 -0.85 -18.00 3.70
CA SER A 300 0.51 -17.79 3.23
C SER A 300 0.66 -16.54 2.36
N SER A 301 -0.45 -15.97 1.90
CA SER A 301 -0.50 -14.74 1.10
C SER A 301 0.02 -13.50 1.84
N LEU A 302 -0.10 -13.43 3.18
CA LEU A 302 0.30 -12.27 4.00
C LEU A 302 1.77 -12.33 4.45
N LEU A 303 2.41 -13.50 4.36
CA LEU A 303 3.80 -13.68 4.78
C LEU A 303 4.76 -12.67 4.13
N PRO A 304 4.74 -12.45 2.78
CA PRO A 304 5.65 -11.50 2.15
C PRO A 304 5.45 -10.06 2.64
N ILE A 305 4.19 -9.68 2.94
CA ILE A 305 3.84 -8.36 3.46
C ILE A 305 4.44 -8.18 4.87
N PHE A 306 4.21 -9.14 5.77
CA PHE A 306 4.69 -9.04 7.14
C PHE A 306 6.20 -9.13 7.27
N VAL A 307 6.84 -9.99 6.46
CA VAL A 307 8.31 -10.05 6.36
C VAL A 307 8.87 -8.73 5.86
N SER A 308 8.31 -8.17 4.78
CA SER A 308 8.78 -6.87 4.25
C SER A 308 8.57 -5.76 5.27
N ARG A 309 7.44 -5.74 5.98
CA ARG A 309 7.13 -4.79 7.05
C ARG A 309 8.12 -4.90 8.22
N LEU A 310 8.51 -6.11 8.60
CA LEU A 310 9.55 -6.35 9.62
C LEU A 310 10.91 -5.78 9.16
N VAL A 311 11.33 -6.06 7.91
CA VAL A 311 12.60 -5.59 7.37
C VAL A 311 12.64 -4.06 7.32
N ILE A 312 11.60 -3.40 6.78
CA ILE A 312 11.58 -1.93 6.72
C ILE A 312 11.50 -1.29 8.12
N THR A 313 10.94 -1.99 9.11
CA THR A 313 10.91 -1.49 10.49
C THR A 313 12.32 -1.41 11.04
N LEU A 314 13.15 -2.43 10.80
CA LEU A 314 14.56 -2.40 11.18
C LEU A 314 15.31 -1.26 10.47
N ASP A 315 15.10 -1.10 9.15
CA ASP A 315 15.72 -0.03 8.37
C ASP A 315 15.31 1.36 8.89
N ALA A 316 14.03 1.56 9.20
CA ALA A 316 13.50 2.82 9.74
C ALA A 316 14.03 3.13 11.15
N ILE A 317 14.21 2.12 12.01
CA ILE A 317 14.85 2.27 13.33
C ILE A 317 16.28 2.76 13.18
N ASN A 318 17.03 2.15 12.27
CA ASN A 318 18.43 2.47 12.04
C ASN A 318 18.61 3.88 11.43
N ASP A 319 17.72 4.25 10.50
CA ASP A 319 17.67 5.61 9.95
C ASP A 319 17.32 6.66 11.04
N ALA A 320 16.31 6.40 11.88
CA ALA A 320 15.94 7.29 12.98
C ALA A 320 17.07 7.46 14.00
N ARG A 321 17.75 6.36 14.36
CA ARG A 321 18.94 6.40 15.25
C ARG A 321 20.09 7.20 14.63
N ALA A 322 20.36 7.03 13.34
CA ALA A 322 21.39 7.77 12.63
C ALA A 322 21.11 9.28 12.59
N LYS A 323 19.83 9.66 12.52
CA LYS A 323 19.36 11.06 12.63
C LYS A 323 19.33 11.61 14.07
N GLY A 324 19.62 10.78 15.07
CA GLY A 324 19.56 11.15 16.49
C GLY A 324 18.14 11.15 17.09
N ASP A 325 17.12 10.71 16.34
CA ASP A 325 15.73 10.68 16.79
C ASP A 325 15.39 9.36 17.49
N GLN A 326 15.84 9.25 18.75
CA GLN A 326 15.60 8.07 19.58
C GLN A 326 14.11 7.86 19.88
N GLY A 327 13.32 8.95 19.95
CA GLY A 327 11.88 8.87 20.20
C GLY A 327 11.13 8.17 19.05
N ARG A 328 11.49 8.51 17.81
CA ARG A 328 10.92 7.87 16.62
C ARG A 328 11.40 6.42 16.48
N ALA A 329 12.67 6.14 16.77
CA ALA A 329 13.18 4.76 16.81
C ALA A 329 12.41 3.88 17.82
N MET A 330 12.19 4.38 19.03
CA MET A 330 11.38 3.67 20.05
C MET A 330 9.93 3.50 19.63
N SER A 331 9.36 4.47 18.92
CA SER A 331 7.99 4.38 18.38
C SER A 331 7.85 3.24 17.37
N PHE A 332 8.82 3.06 16.47
CA PHE A 332 8.83 1.94 15.52
C PHE A 332 8.98 0.58 16.22
N ILE A 333 9.88 0.48 17.21
CA ILE A 333 10.03 -0.74 18.03
C ILE A 333 8.70 -1.09 18.69
N ASN A 334 8.08 -0.12 19.38
CA ASN A 334 6.82 -0.34 20.09
C ASN A 334 5.66 -0.70 19.14
N ALA A 335 5.59 -0.05 17.98
CA ALA A 335 4.58 -0.37 16.96
C ALA A 335 4.70 -1.81 16.47
N PHE A 336 5.92 -2.30 16.24
CA PHE A 336 6.14 -3.71 15.89
C PHE A 336 5.77 -4.65 17.04
N SER A 337 6.29 -4.40 18.25
CA SER A 337 6.09 -5.28 19.41
C SER A 337 4.62 -5.40 19.82
N THR A 338 3.81 -4.36 19.60
CA THR A 338 2.37 -4.36 19.93
C THR A 338 1.48 -4.81 18.76
N SER A 339 2.01 -4.92 17.54
CA SER A 339 1.26 -5.40 16.38
C SER A 339 0.98 -6.90 16.42
N ASN A 340 0.13 -7.37 15.49
CA ASN A 340 -0.11 -8.79 15.28
C ASN A 340 1.03 -9.50 14.53
N ILE A 341 2.02 -8.77 14.00
CA ILE A 341 3.09 -9.32 13.14
C ILE A 341 3.92 -10.39 13.86
N PRO A 342 4.45 -10.16 15.09
CA PRO A 342 5.24 -11.17 15.77
C PRO A 342 4.43 -12.44 16.03
N VAL A 343 3.17 -12.29 16.43
CA VAL A 343 2.26 -13.41 16.71
C VAL A 343 1.93 -14.19 15.44
N TYR A 344 1.66 -13.49 14.33
CA TYR A 344 1.40 -14.12 13.04
C TYR A 344 2.61 -14.92 12.57
N LEU A 345 3.81 -14.31 12.54
CA LEU A 345 5.02 -14.96 12.03
C LEU A 345 5.42 -16.15 12.91
N ALA A 346 5.28 -16.04 14.23
CA ALA A 346 5.52 -17.15 15.15
C ALA A 346 4.56 -18.33 14.89
N ARG A 347 3.26 -18.04 14.70
CA ARG A 347 2.25 -19.07 14.41
C ARG A 347 2.47 -19.70 13.03
N TRP A 348 2.79 -18.89 12.02
CA TRP A 348 3.12 -19.39 10.68
C TRP A 348 4.31 -20.36 10.74
N ALA A 349 5.40 -19.97 11.41
CA ALA A 349 6.59 -20.82 11.53
C ALA A 349 6.30 -22.13 12.31
N ALA A 350 5.53 -22.06 13.39
CA ALA A 350 5.14 -23.24 14.17
C ALA A 350 4.30 -24.24 13.36
N ARG A 351 3.45 -23.75 12.44
CA ARG A 351 2.67 -24.60 11.52
C ARG A 351 3.55 -25.31 10.49
N GLN A 352 4.62 -24.65 10.02
CA GLN A 352 5.48 -25.20 8.98
C GLN A 352 6.49 -26.23 9.50
N ALA A 353 7.07 -26.00 10.68
CA ALA A 353 8.13 -26.86 11.24
C ALA A 353 7.68 -27.81 12.37
N GLY A 354 6.41 -27.76 12.80
CA GLY A 354 5.93 -28.48 13.98
C GLY A 354 6.37 -27.81 15.29
N THR A 355 5.54 -27.89 16.33
CA THR A 355 5.72 -27.13 17.59
C THR A 355 6.97 -27.49 18.38
N ASP A 356 7.54 -28.67 18.17
CA ASP A 356 8.54 -29.24 19.08
C ASP A 356 9.99 -28.98 18.64
N GLN A 357 10.20 -28.37 17.47
CA GLN A 357 11.54 -28.08 16.91
C GLN A 357 11.86 -26.57 16.82
N LEU A 358 10.90 -25.70 17.15
CA LEU A 358 11.06 -24.26 17.03
C LEU A 358 11.59 -23.64 18.32
N GLY A 359 12.83 -23.14 18.29
CA GLY A 359 13.29 -22.19 19.32
C GLY A 359 12.39 -20.95 19.32
N LYS A 360 12.29 -20.24 20.45
CA LYS A 360 11.58 -18.95 20.53
C LYS A 360 12.52 -17.79 20.19
N PRO A 361 12.02 -16.67 19.63
CA PRO A 361 12.82 -15.48 19.49
C PRO A 361 13.28 -14.97 20.87
N ILE A 362 14.52 -14.47 20.95
CA ILE A 362 15.15 -13.99 22.20
C ILE A 362 14.38 -12.80 22.79
N ALA A 363 13.84 -11.95 21.91
CA ALA A 363 13.02 -10.79 22.27
C ALA A 363 12.03 -10.47 21.16
N ILE A 364 10.96 -9.72 21.49
CA ILE A 364 9.97 -9.20 20.52
C ILE A 364 10.45 -7.85 19.94
N THR A 365 11.74 -7.74 19.64
CA THR A 365 12.30 -6.59 18.91
C THR A 365 12.46 -6.97 17.44
N PRO A 366 12.33 -6.01 16.50
CA PRO A 366 12.47 -6.31 15.06
C PRO A 366 13.78 -7.05 14.73
N GLN A 367 14.90 -6.61 15.31
CA GLN A 367 16.20 -7.23 15.07
C GLN A 367 16.29 -8.67 15.59
N ALA A 368 15.85 -8.93 16.83
CA ALA A 368 15.89 -10.27 17.41
C ALA A 368 14.95 -11.23 16.67
N PHE A 369 13.79 -10.73 16.26
CA PHE A 369 12.81 -11.50 15.50
C PHE A 369 13.31 -11.84 14.09
N LEU A 370 13.98 -10.90 13.42
CA LEU A 370 14.57 -11.12 12.11
C LEU A 370 15.73 -12.13 12.17
N LYS A 371 16.60 -12.05 13.18
CA LYS A 371 17.66 -13.06 13.42
C LYS A 371 17.07 -14.45 13.62
N TRP A 372 16.01 -14.56 14.43
CA TRP A 372 15.31 -15.82 14.64
C TRP A 372 14.73 -16.41 13.34
N LEU A 373 14.15 -15.59 12.47
CA LEU A 373 13.65 -16.07 11.17
C LEU A 373 14.78 -16.53 10.22
N VAL A 374 15.96 -15.90 10.27
CA VAL A 374 17.14 -16.36 9.53
C VAL A 374 17.59 -17.73 10.05
N ASP A 375 17.64 -17.94 11.36
CA ASP A 375 18.00 -19.24 11.96
C ASP A 375 17.01 -20.35 11.56
N LEU A 376 15.74 -19.99 11.36
CA LEU A 376 14.73 -20.91 10.85
C LEU A 376 14.93 -21.26 9.37
N GLU A 377 15.35 -20.28 8.55
CA GLU A 377 15.68 -20.56 7.15
C GLU A 377 16.91 -21.45 7.01
N ASP A 378 17.89 -21.31 7.90
CA ASP A 378 19.04 -22.21 7.98
C ASP A 378 18.64 -23.65 8.35
N LYS A 379 17.52 -23.82 9.05
CA LYS A 379 16.92 -25.12 9.38
C LYS A 379 16.01 -25.67 8.27
N GLY A 380 15.90 -24.97 7.14
CA GLY A 380 15.18 -25.43 5.94
C GLY A 380 13.80 -24.81 5.73
N LEU A 381 13.38 -23.82 6.53
CA LEU A 381 12.12 -23.08 6.29
C LEU A 381 12.31 -21.99 5.25
N THR A 382 11.58 -22.02 4.14
CA THR A 382 11.66 -20.96 3.12
C THR A 382 10.88 -19.72 3.56
N VAL A 383 11.54 -18.81 4.28
CA VAL A 383 10.94 -17.56 4.78
C VAL A 383 11.20 -16.40 3.83
N PHE A 384 12.45 -16.26 3.37
CA PHE A 384 12.89 -15.12 2.56
C PHE A 384 13.12 -15.49 1.09
N GLY A 385 13.30 -16.78 0.80
CA GLY A 385 13.51 -17.26 -0.56
C GLY A 385 14.77 -16.64 -1.18
N GLU A 386 14.63 -16.03 -2.36
CA GLU A 386 15.74 -15.39 -3.08
C GLU A 386 16.33 -14.18 -2.33
N ASN A 387 15.61 -13.60 -1.36
CA ASN A 387 16.04 -12.42 -0.60
C ASN A 387 16.85 -12.74 0.67
N CYS A 388 17.03 -14.03 1.02
CA CYS A 388 17.72 -14.45 2.26
C CYS A 388 19.12 -13.83 2.40
N SER A 389 19.95 -13.90 1.34
CA SER A 389 21.32 -13.39 1.36
C SER A 389 21.38 -11.87 1.66
N ARG A 390 20.46 -11.11 1.08
CA ARG A 390 20.35 -9.66 1.28
C ARG A 390 19.90 -9.30 2.69
N ILE A 391 19.03 -10.11 3.28
CA ILE A 391 18.58 -9.92 4.66
C ILE A 391 19.72 -10.21 5.65
N ARG A 392 20.51 -11.27 5.40
CA ARG A 392 21.72 -11.56 6.20
C ARG A 392 22.72 -10.41 6.15
N GLU A 393 22.98 -9.86 4.97
CA GLU A 393 23.88 -8.72 4.81
C GLU A 393 23.45 -7.51 5.66
N ARG A 394 22.14 -7.22 5.73
CA ARG A 394 21.60 -6.13 6.58
C ARG A 394 21.85 -6.36 8.06
N LEU A 395 21.67 -7.59 8.54
CA LEU A 395 21.91 -7.93 9.94
C LEU A 395 23.39 -7.82 10.32
N MET A 396 24.29 -8.24 9.44
CA MET A 396 25.74 -8.16 9.67
C MET A 396 26.25 -6.72 9.76
N HIS A 397 25.70 -5.81 8.96
CA HIS A 397 26.04 -4.38 9.01
C HIS A 397 25.60 -3.71 10.32
N ASP A 398 24.50 -4.17 10.92
CA ASP A 398 23.98 -3.63 12.17
C ASP A 398 24.83 -4.08 13.38
N ASP A 399 25.24 -5.35 13.39
CA ASP A 399 26.13 -5.88 14.44
C ASP A 399 27.51 -5.19 14.42
N ALA A 400 28.06 -4.92 13.23
CA ALA A 400 29.30 -4.15 13.11
C ALA A 400 29.15 -2.71 13.62
N LYS A 401 28.07 -2.01 13.27
CA LYS A 401 27.80 -0.64 13.77
C LYS A 401 27.61 -0.60 15.29
N ASN A 402 26.92 -1.58 15.85
CA ASN A 402 26.72 -1.68 17.30
C ASN A 402 28.04 -1.93 18.04
N ASP A 403 28.94 -2.75 17.47
CA ASP A 403 30.25 -3.03 18.07
C ASP A 403 31.18 -1.80 18.03
N TYR A 404 31.19 -1.03 16.94
CA TYR A 404 31.90 0.25 16.86
C TYR A 404 31.33 1.30 17.82
N HIS A 405 30.01 1.35 18.02
CA HIS A 405 29.38 2.31 18.92
C HIS A 405 29.60 1.95 20.41
N TYR A 406 29.75 0.66 20.71
CA TYR A 406 30.11 0.15 22.04
C TYR A 406 31.59 0.46 22.36
N GLN A 407 32.49 0.25 21.40
CA GLN A 407 33.91 0.57 21.53
C GLN A 407 34.18 2.08 21.59
N SER A 408 33.43 2.89 20.84
CA SER A 408 33.54 4.36 20.88
C SER A 408 33.07 4.95 22.23
N ARG A 409 32.06 4.35 22.89
CA ARG A 409 31.60 4.77 24.23
C ARG A 409 32.57 4.40 25.35
N MET A 410 33.43 3.40 25.17
CA MET A 410 34.51 3.07 26.11
C MET A 410 35.69 4.06 26.04
N GLY A 411 35.75 4.94 25.03
CA GLY A 411 36.89 5.85 24.80
C GLY A 411 36.83 7.20 25.53
N HIS A 412 35.67 7.59 26.08
CA HIS A 412 35.51 8.84 26.82
C HIS A 412 34.56 8.66 28.01
N SER A 413 34.99 7.91 29.03
CA SER A 413 34.42 8.07 30.37
C SER A 413 35.16 9.20 31.08
N ASP A 414 34.60 10.40 31.03
CA ASP A 414 34.91 11.43 32.00
C ASP A 414 34.50 10.88 33.38
N ALA A 415 35.48 10.84 34.27
CA ALA A 415 35.38 10.20 35.56
C ALA A 415 34.53 11.07 36.48
N ASP A 416 33.27 10.70 36.68
CA ASP A 416 32.49 10.99 37.89
C ASP A 416 31.22 10.13 37.90
N LEU A 417 31.40 8.83 38.13
CA LEU A 417 30.31 7.94 38.53
C LEU A 417 30.44 7.67 40.03
N PHE A 418 29.49 8.24 40.76
CA PHE A 418 29.28 8.06 42.20
C PHE A 418 29.14 6.57 42.55
N PHE A 419 30.18 6.01 43.17
CA PHE A 419 30.08 4.74 43.88
C PHE A 419 29.36 4.99 45.21
N ILE A 420 28.13 4.49 45.34
CA ILE A 420 27.51 4.30 46.66
C ILE A 420 28.04 2.97 47.20
N ASP A 421 29.06 3.08 48.04
CA ASP A 421 29.53 2.01 48.92
C ASP A 421 28.40 1.64 49.90
N LYS A 422 27.90 0.40 49.82
CA LYS A 422 27.10 -0.20 50.89
C LYS A 422 27.97 -1.20 51.62
N GLN A 423 28.66 -0.72 52.66
CA GLN A 423 29.22 -1.59 53.69
C GLN A 423 28.07 -2.37 54.34
N SER A 424 28.06 -3.68 54.10
CA SER A 424 27.30 -4.64 54.91
C SER A 424 28.19 -5.10 56.05
N HIS A 425 27.84 -4.67 57.26
CA HIS A 425 28.30 -5.31 58.49
C HIS A 425 27.47 -6.57 58.70
N GLN A 426 28.08 -7.75 58.66
CA GLN A 426 27.52 -8.91 59.34
C GLN A 426 28.62 -9.88 59.80
N GLU A 427 28.87 -9.87 61.11
CA GLU A 427 29.53 -10.95 61.83
C GLU A 427 28.53 -12.09 62.08
N GLY A 428 28.99 -13.34 62.01
CA GLY A 428 28.56 -14.39 62.95
C GLY A 428 27.70 -15.57 62.44
N MET A 429 28.41 -16.65 62.07
CA MET A 429 28.22 -18.04 62.55
C MET A 429 27.03 -18.93 62.07
N HIS A 430 27.40 -19.94 61.26
CA HIS A 430 26.91 -21.33 61.09
C HIS A 430 25.54 -21.79 61.64
N THR A 431 24.73 -22.45 60.78
CA THR A 431 24.57 -23.93 60.77
C THR A 431 23.77 -24.43 59.54
N GLU A 432 23.93 -25.72 59.27
CA GLU A 432 23.67 -26.49 58.05
C GLU A 432 22.18 -26.75 57.70
N GLY A 433 21.93 -27.08 56.42
CA GLY A 433 21.02 -28.16 56.05
C GLY A 433 19.94 -27.86 55.00
N GLY A 434 20.11 -28.44 53.80
CA GLY A 434 19.02 -29.14 53.10
C GLY A 434 18.32 -28.45 51.91
N GLU A 435 18.52 -29.04 50.74
CA GLU A 435 17.57 -29.25 49.62
C GLU A 435 17.24 -28.05 48.69
N ASP A 436 17.90 -28.03 47.53
CA ASP A 436 17.59 -27.18 46.37
C ASP A 436 16.36 -27.73 45.61
N GLU A 437 15.21 -27.05 45.74
CA GLU A 437 14.20 -26.94 44.67
C GLU A 437 14.32 -25.54 44.05
N GLU A 438 14.94 -25.43 42.88
CA GLU A 438 15.01 -24.17 42.12
C GLU A 438 13.68 -23.92 41.40
N ALA A 439 12.85 -23.08 42.02
CA ALA A 439 11.81 -22.31 41.35
C ALA A 439 11.98 -20.83 41.71
N VAL A 440 11.54 -19.97 40.78
CA VAL A 440 11.43 -18.49 40.89
C VAL A 440 12.76 -17.80 40.51
N GLU A 441 12.80 -16.88 39.54
CA GLU A 441 12.31 -15.51 39.71
C GLU A 441 11.91 -14.80 38.39
N MET A 442 10.64 -14.38 38.32
CA MET A 442 10.18 -13.22 37.55
C MET A 442 9.30 -12.39 38.49
N GLU A 443 9.89 -11.60 39.38
CA GLU A 443 9.12 -10.78 40.33
C GLU A 443 9.84 -9.48 40.78
N THR A 444 10.73 -8.94 39.95
CA THR A 444 11.51 -7.73 40.30
C THR A 444 10.94 -6.42 39.73
N ALA A 445 10.02 -6.48 38.77
CA ALA A 445 9.44 -5.28 38.15
C ALA A 445 8.21 -4.72 38.90
N ASP A 446 7.36 -5.59 39.46
CA ASP A 446 6.12 -5.18 40.14
C ASP A 446 6.38 -4.49 41.49
N ASN A 447 7.45 -4.90 42.19
CA ASN A 447 7.83 -4.30 43.47
C ASN A 447 8.32 -2.85 43.33
N ALA A 448 8.98 -2.51 42.22
CA ALA A 448 9.44 -1.14 41.96
C ALA A 448 8.27 -0.19 41.63
N PHE A 449 7.27 -0.68 40.90
CA PHE A 449 6.06 0.09 40.58
C PHE A 449 5.20 0.33 41.82
N MET A 450 5.02 -0.70 42.66
CA MET A 450 4.27 -0.59 43.91
C MET A 450 4.97 0.33 44.94
N ALA A 451 6.30 0.33 44.99
CA ALA A 451 7.06 1.24 45.86
C ALA A 451 6.93 2.72 45.42
N ALA A 452 6.94 2.98 44.11
CA ALA A 452 6.77 4.34 43.58
C ALA A 452 5.36 4.90 43.83
N ALA A 453 4.32 4.07 43.70
CA ALA A 453 2.94 4.46 43.96
C ALA A 453 2.67 4.79 45.45
N GLN A 454 3.40 4.16 46.37
CA GLN A 454 3.28 4.43 47.80
C GLN A 454 3.97 5.73 48.24
N SER A 455 4.91 6.26 47.44
CA SER A 455 5.62 7.52 47.74
C SER A 455 4.80 8.78 47.45
N MET A 456 3.64 8.67 46.80
CA MET A 456 2.76 9.79 46.46
C MET A 456 1.52 9.83 47.36
N LYS A 457 1.69 10.13 48.65
CA LYS A 457 0.59 10.59 49.52
C LYS A 457 0.98 11.90 50.20
N VAL A 458 0.50 13.00 49.61
CA VAL A 458 0.49 14.33 50.22
C VAL A 458 -0.53 14.37 51.35
N THR A 459 -0.12 15.06 52.42
CA THR A 459 -0.74 15.27 53.72
C THR A 459 -2.24 15.58 53.71
N ALA A 460 -2.95 14.88 54.59
CA ALA A 460 -4.32 15.14 54.98
C ALA A 460 -4.49 16.47 55.75
N ASN A 461 -5.65 17.11 55.58
CA ASN A 461 -6.39 17.73 56.68
C ASN A 461 -7.85 17.98 56.26
N GLY A 462 -8.83 17.47 57.03
CA GLY A 462 -10.22 17.93 56.92
C GLY A 462 -11.37 16.92 57.08
N ILE A 463 -11.47 16.28 58.24
CA ILE A 463 -12.71 16.21 59.07
C ILE A 463 -14.03 15.61 58.49
N ARG A 464 -14.45 14.54 59.19
CA ARG A 464 -15.80 14.04 59.58
C ARG A 464 -16.55 12.98 58.75
N LYS A 465 -16.70 11.84 59.44
CA LYS A 465 -17.61 10.70 59.23
C LYS A 465 -19.10 11.08 59.26
N ARG A 466 -19.93 10.38 58.45
CA ARG A 466 -21.11 9.66 58.95
C ARG A 466 -21.43 8.43 58.09
N LYS A 467 -21.99 7.44 58.77
CA LYS A 467 -22.24 6.02 58.48
C LYS A 467 -23.65 5.82 57.92
N GLU A 468 -23.84 5.00 56.89
CA GLU A 468 -24.98 4.07 56.78
C GLU A 468 -24.66 2.90 55.84
N CYS A 469 -25.34 1.79 56.09
CA CYS A 469 -25.04 0.41 55.72
C CYS A 469 -26.09 -0.09 54.72
N GLY A 470 -25.74 -0.98 53.78
CA GLY A 470 -26.71 -1.73 52.98
C GLY A 470 -26.12 -2.41 51.74
N SER A 471 -26.10 -3.75 51.77
CA SER A 471 -25.85 -4.77 50.74
C SER A 471 -26.62 -4.56 49.42
N GLU A 472 -26.36 -5.16 48.25
CA GLU A 472 -25.49 -6.23 47.72
C GLU A 472 -25.55 -6.09 46.17
N ASP A 473 -24.51 -6.57 45.47
CA ASP A 473 -24.45 -7.01 44.06
C ASP A 473 -25.02 -6.17 42.90
N ALA A 474 -24.10 -5.55 42.14
CA ALA A 474 -23.90 -5.77 40.69
C ALA A 474 -22.90 -4.73 40.15
N ALA A 475 -21.65 -5.13 39.91
CA ALA A 475 -20.65 -4.27 39.27
C ALA A 475 -20.91 -4.17 37.75
N VAL A 476 -21.73 -3.19 37.36
CA VAL A 476 -21.78 -2.66 36.00
C VAL A 476 -20.48 -1.90 35.74
N VAL A 477 -19.61 -2.45 34.90
CA VAL A 477 -18.46 -1.72 34.34
C VAL A 477 -19.01 -0.67 33.37
N LYS A 478 -18.91 0.61 33.75
CA LYS A 478 -19.21 1.75 32.87
C LYS A 478 -18.09 1.90 31.85
N PHE A 479 -18.39 1.57 30.60
CA PHE A 479 -17.63 2.06 29.46
C PHE A 479 -17.84 3.57 29.32
N VAL A 480 -16.75 4.34 29.37
CA VAL A 480 -16.75 5.75 29.00
C VAL A 480 -16.87 5.83 27.48
N LYS A 481 -18.10 6.05 27.00
CA LYS A 481 -18.40 6.40 25.62
C LYS A 481 -18.09 7.89 25.43
N TYR A 482 -17.04 8.23 24.70
CA TYR A 482 -16.89 9.58 24.17
C TYR A 482 -17.97 9.83 23.11
N LYS A 483 -18.85 10.78 23.38
CA LYS A 483 -19.79 11.33 22.38
C LYS A 483 -18.98 12.24 21.45
N ALA A 484 -19.05 11.96 20.15
CA ALA A 484 -18.74 12.95 19.12
C ALA A 484 -19.86 14.00 19.14
N GLU A 485 -19.50 15.25 19.40
CA GLU A 485 -20.42 16.38 19.21
C GLU A 485 -20.35 16.84 17.76
N ASP A 486 -21.53 16.87 17.14
CA ASP A 486 -21.82 17.54 15.87
C ASP A 486 -21.38 19.01 15.94
N SER A 487 -20.53 19.42 15.00
CA SER A 487 -20.47 20.82 14.57
C SER A 487 -20.57 20.87 13.05
N SER A 488 -21.81 21.10 12.62
CA SER A 488 -22.20 21.48 11.27
C SER A 488 -21.50 22.78 10.87
N VAL A 489 -20.70 22.75 9.81
CA VAL A 489 -20.31 23.93 9.03
C VAL A 489 -20.91 23.78 7.63
N LYS A 490 -22.22 24.00 7.54
CA LYS A 490 -22.84 24.58 6.35
C LYS A 490 -22.70 26.09 6.48
N ASP A 491 -21.96 26.70 5.55
CA ASP A 491 -22.20 28.05 4.98
C ASP A 491 -20.90 28.61 4.40
N TYR A 492 -20.48 28.15 3.22
CA TYR A 492 -19.60 28.91 2.31
C TYR A 492 -19.68 28.40 0.87
N PHE A 493 -20.88 28.34 0.28
CA PHE A 493 -21.01 28.26 -1.19
C PHE A 493 -22.30 28.94 -1.67
N LEU A 494 -22.32 30.27 -1.62
CA LEU A 494 -23.15 31.08 -2.52
C LEU A 494 -22.44 32.39 -2.87
N SER A 495 -21.86 32.44 -4.07
CA SER A 495 -21.96 33.58 -5.00
C SER A 495 -21.10 33.33 -6.25
N ALA A 496 -21.76 33.08 -7.38
CA ALA A 496 -21.44 33.65 -8.70
C ALA A 496 -22.25 32.91 -9.80
N ALA A 497 -23.54 33.20 -9.89
CA ALA A 497 -24.29 32.97 -11.13
C ALA A 497 -25.41 34.01 -11.21
N THR A 498 -25.08 35.20 -11.69
CA THR A 498 -26.04 36.13 -12.26
C THR A 498 -26.10 35.95 -13.76
N ASN A 499 -27.33 35.90 -14.27
CA ASN A 499 -27.82 36.15 -15.63
C ASN A 499 -28.09 34.91 -16.49
N GLY A 500 -29.39 34.68 -16.75
CA GLY A 500 -29.82 34.27 -18.08
C GLY A 500 -31.04 33.35 -18.21
N MET A 501 -32.24 33.91 -18.09
CA MET A 501 -33.44 33.59 -18.89
C MET A 501 -34.27 32.31 -18.58
N SER A 502 -35.37 32.53 -17.85
CA SER A 502 -36.78 32.19 -18.13
C SER A 502 -37.12 31.13 -19.20
N SER A 503 -37.76 30.03 -18.78
CA SER A 503 -39.06 29.57 -19.32
C SER A 503 -39.65 28.47 -18.44
N GLY A 504 -40.92 28.61 -18.09
CA GLY A 504 -41.64 27.72 -17.20
C GLY A 504 -42.36 26.58 -17.92
N SER A 505 -42.62 25.52 -17.17
CA SER A 505 -43.81 24.67 -17.34
C SER A 505 -44.04 23.89 -16.03
N GLU A 506 -45.03 24.31 -15.25
CA GLU A 506 -45.79 23.41 -14.38
C GLU A 506 -46.42 22.31 -15.25
N VAL A 507 -46.42 21.04 -14.83
CA VAL A 507 -47.62 20.15 -14.72
C VAL A 507 -47.22 18.85 -13.99
N GLU A 508 -47.94 18.62 -12.89
CA GLU A 508 -48.44 17.40 -12.22
C GLU A 508 -47.78 16.02 -12.43
N ASN A 509 -47.44 15.39 -11.29
CA ASN A 509 -47.36 13.94 -11.13
C ASN A 509 -48.76 13.33 -11.22
N PRO A 510 -48.95 12.17 -11.89
CA PRO A 510 -50.07 11.28 -11.59
C PRO A 510 -49.70 10.25 -10.52
N GLN A 511 -50.67 10.01 -9.64
CA GLN A 511 -50.75 8.91 -8.69
C GLN A 511 -51.04 7.57 -9.38
N SER A 512 -50.90 6.52 -8.57
CA SER A 512 -51.01 5.10 -8.83
C SER A 512 -52.40 4.57 -9.23
N ASP A 513 -52.32 3.33 -9.73
CA ASP A 513 -53.26 2.20 -9.65
C ASP A 513 -54.24 1.91 -10.81
N ASP A 514 -53.98 0.70 -11.32
CA ASP A 514 -54.89 -0.42 -11.56
C ASP A 514 -55.78 -0.52 -12.82
N GLU A 515 -55.87 -1.80 -13.22
CA GLU A 515 -56.85 -2.48 -14.08
C GLU A 515 -56.52 -2.69 -15.58
N MET A 516 -55.98 -3.91 -15.82
CA MET A 516 -56.53 -5.01 -16.66
C MET A 516 -57.01 -4.80 -18.11
N GLU A 517 -56.88 -5.93 -18.84
CA GLU A 517 -57.42 -6.34 -20.16
C GLU A 517 -56.65 -5.83 -21.39
N GLU A 518 -55.82 -6.65 -22.05
CA GLU A 518 -56.09 -7.85 -22.89
C GLU A 518 -56.71 -7.51 -24.26
N THR A 519 -56.10 -8.07 -25.32
CA THR A 519 -56.48 -8.11 -26.76
C THR A 519 -56.15 -6.86 -27.59
N ALA A 520 -55.56 -6.93 -28.79
CA ALA A 520 -55.35 -8.01 -29.76
C ALA A 520 -54.08 -7.74 -30.61
#